data_AF-A0A937R993-F1
#
_entry.id   AF-A0A937R993-F1
#
_cell.length_a   1.000
_cell.length_b   1.000
_cell.length_c   1.000
_cell.angle_alpha   90.00
_cell.angle_beta   90.00
_cell.angle_gamma   90.00
#
_symmetry.space_group_name_H-M   'P 1'
#
loop_
_entity.id
_entity.type
_entity.pdbx_description
1 polymer ?
#
loop_
_entity_poly.entity_id
_entity_poly.type
_entity_poly.pdbx_seq_one_letter_code
_entity_poly.pdbx_strand_id
1 'polypeptide(L)' 'MANGMESPEWTHDEWLDAWTIHVGKAYRCDQCNTLIMVTKGGVGTLEPICCGEPMKPVEQPDRIADQ' A
#
# COMPACT_ATOMS: atom_id res chain seq x y z
N MET A 1 16.66 -25.06 -25.08
CA MET A 1 15.27 -25.28 -24.64
C MET A 1 14.90 -24.09 -23.77
N ALA A 2 13.79 -23.42 -24.08
CA ALA A 2 13.46 -22.12 -23.48
C ALA A 2 12.92 -22.24 -22.04
N ASN A 3 13.37 -21.29 -21.22
CA ASN A 3 12.66 -20.59 -20.15
C ASN A 3 12.09 -21.40 -18.98
N GLY A 4 12.88 -21.54 -17.91
CA GLY A 4 12.35 -21.49 -16.55
C GLY A 4 12.52 -20.08 -16.03
N MET A 5 11.43 -19.30 -15.92
CA MET A 5 11.44 -18.11 -15.07
C MET A 5 11.55 -18.62 -13.63
N GLU A 6 12.76 -18.74 -13.12
CA GLU A 6 12.99 -18.86 -11.68
C GLU A 6 12.60 -17.51 -11.08
N SER A 7 11.37 -17.43 -10.57
CA SER A 7 11.00 -16.31 -9.69
C SER A 7 11.96 -16.34 -8.50
N PRO A 8 12.58 -15.22 -8.11
CA PRO A 8 13.42 -15.19 -6.91
C PRO A 8 12.59 -15.73 -5.74
N GLU A 9 13.11 -16.74 -5.04
CA GLU A 9 12.49 -17.17 -3.79
C GLU A 9 12.65 -16.03 -2.77
N TRP A 10 11.54 -15.48 -2.31
CA TRP A 10 11.54 -14.45 -1.29
C TRP A 10 11.82 -15.08 0.08
N THR A 11 12.71 -14.46 0.83
CA THR A 11 12.95 -14.75 2.23
C THR A 11 11.74 -14.40 3.10
N HIS A 12 11.67 -14.99 4.30
CA HIS A 12 10.61 -14.67 5.25
C HIS A 12 10.54 -13.17 5.59
N ASP A 13 11.69 -12.50 5.70
CA ASP A 13 11.77 -11.08 6.04
C ASP A 13 11.26 -10.19 4.89
N GLU A 14 11.54 -10.56 3.62
CA GLU A 14 11.01 -9.87 2.45
C GLU A 14 9.47 -9.99 2.38
N TRP A 15 8.93 -11.15 2.72
CA TRP A 15 7.49 -11.33 2.84
C TRP A 15 6.88 -10.44 3.93
N LEU A 16 7.52 -10.37 5.11
CA LEU A 16 7.05 -9.55 6.22
C LEU A 16 7.08 -8.06 5.88
N ASP A 17 8.14 -7.57 5.25
CA ASP A 17 8.26 -6.18 4.83
C ASP A 17 7.19 -5.82 3.79
N ALA A 18 7.00 -6.67 2.77
CA ALA A 18 5.97 -6.47 1.75
C ALA A 18 4.54 -6.46 2.33
N TRP A 19 4.30 -7.18 3.43
CA TRP A 19 3.01 -7.25 4.11
C TRP A 19 2.90 -6.27 5.27
N THR A 20 3.87 -5.39 5.47
CA THR A 20 3.80 -4.41 6.55
C THR A 20 2.89 -3.24 6.14
N ILE A 21 1.87 -3.00 6.97
CA ILE A 21 1.00 -1.84 6.87
C ILE A 21 1.66 -0.70 7.64
N HIS A 22 2.10 0.33 6.92
CA HIS A 22 2.77 1.50 7.50
C HIS A 22 1.78 2.59 7.89
N VAL A 23 1.97 3.16 9.09
CA VAL A 23 1.30 4.39 9.54
C VAL A 23 1.66 5.54 8.61
N GLY A 24 0.73 6.46 8.36
CA GLY A 24 0.94 7.63 7.50
C GLY A 24 0.58 7.41 6.03
N LYS A 25 0.54 6.15 5.55
CA LYS A 25 0.00 5.84 4.22
C LYS A 25 -1.44 6.34 4.12
N ALA A 26 -1.72 7.10 3.07
CA ALA A 26 -3.04 7.67 2.81
C ALA A 26 -3.64 7.13 1.51
N TYR A 27 -4.97 7.10 1.46
CA TYR A 27 -5.73 6.59 0.33
C TYR A 27 -6.85 7.58 -0.02
N ARG A 28 -7.14 7.71 -1.31
CA ARG A 28 -8.19 8.58 -1.86
C ARG A 28 -9.19 7.77 -2.68
N CYS A 29 -10.47 8.07 -2.52
CA CYS A 29 -11.52 7.61 -3.42
C CYS A 29 -11.64 8.57 -4.60
N ASP A 30 -11.54 8.08 -5.84
CA ASP A 30 -11.69 8.92 -7.04
C ASP A 30 -13.16 9.32 -7.31
N GLN A 31 -14.13 8.58 -6.76
CA GLN A 31 -15.56 8.85 -6.96
C GLN A 31 -16.07 9.99 -6.06
N CYS A 32 -15.81 9.90 -4.75
CA CYS A 32 -16.34 10.86 -3.76
C CYS A 32 -15.27 11.77 -3.14
N ASN A 33 -13.99 11.62 -3.51
CA ASN A 33 -12.85 12.37 -2.97
C ASN A 33 -12.61 12.21 -1.46
N THR A 34 -13.20 11.19 -0.82
CA THR A 34 -12.87 10.83 0.56
C THR A 34 -11.38 10.48 0.67
N LEU A 35 -10.73 11.02 1.71
CA LEU A 35 -9.35 10.70 2.09
C LEU A 35 -9.34 9.99 3.44
N ILE A 36 -8.54 8.93 3.53
CA ILE A 36 -8.26 8.21 4.77
C ILE A 36 -6.76 8.05 4.95
N MET A 37 -6.32 7.87 6.19
CA MET A 37 -4.92 7.63 6.55
C MET A 37 -4.82 6.50 7.56
N VAL A 38 -3.77 5.69 7.42
CA VAL A 38 -3.45 4.65 8.40
C VAL A 38 -2.92 5.29 9.68
N THR A 39 -3.65 5.11 10.78
CA THR A 39 -3.24 5.60 12.12
C THR A 39 -2.61 4.52 12.99
N LYS A 40 -2.74 3.25 12.59
CA LYS A 40 -2.15 2.10 13.28
C LYS A 40 -1.62 1.10 12.24
N GLY A 41 -0.34 0.76 12.37
CA GLY A 41 0.29 -0.25 11.52
C GLY A 41 -0.07 -1.68 11.92
N GLY A 42 0.37 -2.64 11.12
CA GLY A 42 0.11 -4.07 11.32
C GLY A 42 0.73 -4.93 10.22
N VAL A 43 0.39 -6.21 10.21
CA VAL A 43 0.82 -7.16 9.16
C VAL A 43 -0.41 -7.65 8.41
N GLY A 44 -0.34 -7.63 7.08
CA GLY A 44 -1.40 -8.05 6.17
C GLY A 44 -1.56 -7.07 5.00
N THR A 45 -2.59 -7.28 4.20
CA THR A 45 -2.95 -6.35 3.12
C THR A 45 -3.97 -5.33 3.61
N LEU A 46 -3.83 -4.09 3.16
CA LEU A 46 -4.82 -3.04 3.38
C LEU A 46 -5.34 -2.54 2.03
N GLU A 47 -6.57 -2.93 1.71
CA GLU A 47 -7.27 -2.57 0.47
C GLU A 47 -8.59 -1.87 0.84
N PRO A 48 -8.55 -0.57 1.18
CA PRO A 48 -9.76 0.13 1.58
C PRO A 48 -10.71 0.32 0.39
N ILE A 49 -12.00 0.07 0.62
CA ILE A 49 -13.05 0.18 -0.39
C ILE A 49 -13.93 1.39 -0.06
N CYS A 50 -14.20 2.22 -1.06
CA CYS A 50 -15.11 3.36 -0.96
C CYS A 50 -15.89 3.51 -2.26
N CYS A 51 -17.19 3.81 -2.19
CA CYS A 51 -18.08 3.85 -3.35
C CYS A 51 -18.13 2.54 -4.17
N GLY A 52 -17.83 1.41 -3.53
CA GLY A 52 -17.82 0.08 -4.18
C GLY A 52 -16.54 -0.23 -4.96
N GLU A 53 -15.53 0.65 -4.95
CA GLU A 53 -14.27 0.46 -5.66
C GLU A 53 -13.06 0.56 -4.70
N PRO A 54 -11.94 -0.12 -4.99
CA PRO A 54 -10.69 0.06 -4.25
C PRO A 54 -10.19 1.50 -4.30
N MET A 55 -9.81 2.05 -3.15
CA MET A 55 -9.22 3.39 -3.07
C MET A 55 -7.78 3.38 -3.60
N LYS A 56 -7.34 4.51 -4.18
CA LYS A 56 -5.98 4.66 -4.68
C LYS A 56 -5.04 5.19 -3.60
N PRO A 57 -3.80 4.68 -3.49
CA PRO A 57 -2.80 5.27 -2.62
C PRO A 57 -2.51 6.71 -3.07
N VAL A 58 -2.34 7.61 -2.10
CA VAL A 58 -1.83 8.96 -2.34
C VAL A 58 -0.31 8.86 -2.40
N GLU A 59 0.31 9.33 -3.49
CA GLU A 59 1.77 9.38 -3.56
C GLU A 59 2.32 10.48 -2.65
N GLN A 60 3.35 10.15 -1.86
CA GLN A 60 4.07 11.08 -0.98
C GLN A 60 3.18 11.81 0.05
N PRO A 61 2.40 11.11 0.89
CA PRO A 61 1.65 11.75 1.96
C PRO A 61 2.57 12.38 3.02
N ASP A 62 3.81 11.92 3.11
CA ASP A 62 4.78 12.27 4.16
C ASP A 62 5.65 13.48 3.81
N ARG A 63 5.63 13.96 2.55
CA ARG A 63 6.36 15.17 2.16
C ARG A 63 5.56 16.40 2.55
N ILE A 64 5.81 16.89 3.76
CA ILE A 64 5.58 18.31 4.05
C ILE A 64 6.52 19.07 3.11
N ALA A 65 5.97 19.80 2.14
CA ALA A 65 6.77 20.71 1.36
C ALA A 65 7.40 21.71 2.34
N ASP A 66 8.72 21.63 2.51
CA ASP A 66 9.46 22.65 3.24
C ASP A 66 9.15 24.01 2.57
N GLN A 67 8.31 24.82 3.23
CA GLN A 67 7.99 26.20 2.85
C GLN A 67 8.89 27.17 3.59
#